data_AF-A0A0A2CAF8-F1
#
_entry.id   AF-A0A0A2CAF8-F1
#
_cell.length_a   1.000
_cell.length_b   1.000
_cell.length_c   1.000
_cell.angle_alpha   90.00
_cell.angle_beta   90.00
_cell.angle_gamma   90.00
#
_symmetry.space_group_name_H-M   'P 1'
#
loop_
_entity.id
_entity.type
_entity.pdbx_description
1 polymer ?
#
loop_
_entity_poly.entity_id
_entity_poly.type
_entity_poly.pdbx_seq_one_letter_code
_entity_poly.pdbx_strand_id
1 'polypeptide(L)'
;MKNVKSDVDLKWEYFVIQINIDNKKLDNTKITNPEVASEKLKGSLSPDFLKQQFPDQYQEKKGDSNTPNIVSQLQSILNKIGDDGWELVESTTLANLIMFIFKKPKNTA
;
A
#
# COMPACT_ATOMS: atom_id res chain seq x y z
N MET A 1 -45.98 -9.79 32.28
CA MET A 1 -44.80 -8.91 32.39
C MET A 1 -43.79 -9.32 31.32
N LYS A 2 -43.61 -8.53 30.28
CA LYS A 2 -42.61 -8.80 29.23
C LYS A 2 -41.29 -8.17 29.68
N ASN A 3 -40.29 -9.00 29.99
CA ASN A 3 -38.92 -8.54 30.23
C ASN A 3 -38.35 -8.08 28.88
N VAL A 4 -38.42 -6.78 28.61
CA VAL A 4 -37.64 -6.14 27.56
C VAL A 4 -36.23 -6.00 28.14
N LYS A 5 -35.33 -6.92 27.78
CA LYS A 5 -33.90 -6.70 27.95
C LYS A 5 -33.57 -5.38 27.26
N SER A 6 -33.11 -4.42 28.03
CA SER A 6 -32.60 -3.14 27.57
C SER A 6 -31.64 -3.37 26.41
N ASP A 7 -31.91 -2.75 25.27
CA ASP A 7 -30.92 -2.52 24.22
C ASP A 7 -29.69 -1.93 24.90
N VAL A 8 -28.63 -2.73 25.01
CA VAL A 8 -27.32 -2.25 25.44
C VAL A 8 -26.96 -1.17 24.44
N ASP A 9 -26.74 0.07 24.90
CA ASP A 9 -26.33 1.21 24.06
C ASP A 9 -25.22 0.77 23.10
N LEU A 10 -25.60 0.45 21.87
CA LEU A 10 -24.71 -0.19 20.91
C LEU A 10 -23.83 0.90 20.32
N LYS A 11 -22.75 1.20 21.05
CA LYS A 11 -21.77 2.20 20.64
C LYS A 11 -20.94 1.64 19.50
N TRP A 12 -20.62 2.48 18.52
CA TRP A 12 -19.79 2.10 17.39
C TRP A 12 -18.39 2.65 17.55
N GLU A 13 -17.40 1.85 17.17
CA GLU A 13 -16.04 2.30 16.90
C GLU A 13 -15.89 2.46 15.39
N TYR A 14 -15.22 3.52 14.94
CA TYR A 14 -15.00 3.81 13.52
C TYR A 14 -13.52 3.83 13.20
N PHE A 15 -13.19 3.34 12.01
CA PHE A 15 -11.83 3.27 11.48
C PHE A 15 -11.85 3.70 10.01
N VAL A 16 -10.86 4.49 9.59
CA VAL A 16 -10.77 5.02 8.23
C VAL A 16 -9.41 4.67 7.66
N ILE A 17 -9.39 4.14 6.43
CA ILE A 17 -8.15 3.98 5.65
C ILE A 17 -8.21 4.91 4.44
N GLN A 18 -7.07 5.55 4.18
CA GLN A 18 -6.83 6.30 2.95
C GLN A 18 -6.13 5.38 1.95
N ILE A 19 -6.66 5.31 0.74
CA ILE A 19 -6.05 4.58 -0.36
C ILE A 19 -5.30 5.58 -1.22
N ASN A 20 -3.98 5.50 -1.16
CA ASN A 20 -3.12 6.21 -2.08
C ASN A 20 -3.07 5.45 -3.39
N ILE A 21 -3.86 5.88 -4.37
CA ILE A 21 -3.63 5.50 -5.76
C ILE A 21 -2.56 6.45 -6.30
N ASP A 22 -1.30 6.17 -5.96
CA ASP A 22 -0.18 6.76 -6.69
C ASP A 22 -0.20 6.16 -8.10
N ASN A 23 -0.94 6.80 -9.01
CA ASN A 23 -0.84 6.57 -10.45
C ASN A 23 0.47 7.11 -11.03
N LYS A 24 1.33 7.72 -10.19
CA LYS A 24 2.72 7.82 -10.56
C LYS A 24 3.17 6.39 -10.78
N LYS A 25 3.56 6.08 -12.02
CA LYS A 25 4.53 5.00 -12.29
C LYS A 25 5.39 4.91 -11.05
N LEU A 26 5.45 3.73 -10.44
CA LEU A 26 6.56 3.41 -9.56
C LEU A 26 7.76 3.85 -10.37
N ASP A 27 8.30 5.02 -10.07
CA ASP A 27 9.56 5.46 -10.63
C ASP A 27 10.48 4.67 -9.74
N ASN A 28 10.61 3.39 -10.07
CA ASN A 28 11.70 2.54 -9.65
C ASN A 28 12.97 3.11 -10.28
N THR A 29 13.26 4.35 -9.93
CA THR A 29 14.57 5.01 -9.90
C THR A 29 15.42 4.36 -8.80
N LYS A 30 15.34 3.03 -8.66
CA LYS A 30 16.59 2.28 -8.68
C LYS A 30 17.21 2.66 -10.02
N ILE A 31 18.29 3.42 -9.99
CA ILE A 31 19.04 3.74 -11.20
C ILE A 31 19.64 2.40 -11.67
N THR A 32 18.84 1.60 -12.36
CA THR A 32 19.22 0.32 -12.97
C THR A 32 19.96 0.55 -14.29
N ASN A 33 20.09 1.81 -14.71
CA ASN A 33 20.85 2.21 -15.87
C ASN A 33 22.23 2.75 -15.44
N PRO A 34 23.31 2.00 -15.65
CA PRO A 34 24.68 2.38 -15.27
C PRO A 34 25.21 3.56 -16.08
N GLU A 35 24.69 3.81 -17.28
CA GLU A 35 25.02 5.00 -18.09
C GLU A 35 24.52 6.28 -17.40
N VAL A 36 23.27 6.27 -16.89
CA VAL A 36 22.70 7.40 -16.11
C VAL A 36 23.42 7.60 -14.77
N ALA A 37 23.88 6.51 -14.13
CA ALA A 37 24.67 6.59 -12.90
C ALA A 37 26.07 7.20 -13.16
N SER A 38 26.74 6.77 -14.23
CA SER A 38 28.02 7.33 -14.69
C SER A 38 27.90 8.82 -14.98
N GLU A 39 26.85 9.25 -15.68
CA GLU A 39 26.60 10.68 -15.98
C GLU A 39 26.40 11.52 -14.71
N LYS A 40 25.66 11.01 -13.72
CA LYS A 40 25.50 11.69 -12.41
C LYS A 40 26.81 11.80 -11.64
N LEU A 41 27.71 10.85 -11.83
CA LEU A 41 29.08 10.88 -11.30
C LEU A 41 30.04 11.69 -12.20
N LYS A 42 29.51 12.46 -13.17
CA LYS A 42 30.27 13.25 -14.15
C LYS A 42 31.29 12.43 -14.94
N GLY A 43 31.01 11.14 -15.16
CA GLY A 43 31.91 10.22 -15.84
C GLY A 43 33.10 9.75 -15.01
N SER A 44 33.12 10.02 -13.69
CA SER A 44 34.21 9.60 -12.80
C SER A 44 34.32 8.08 -12.67
N LEU A 45 33.22 7.35 -12.88
CA LEU A 45 33.18 5.89 -12.93
C LEU A 45 32.46 5.48 -14.21
N SER A 46 33.10 4.68 -15.05
CA SER A 46 32.50 4.23 -16.30
C SER A 46 31.30 3.30 -16.04
N PRO A 47 30.32 3.25 -16.96
CA PRO A 47 29.17 2.35 -16.84
C PRO A 47 29.59 0.89 -16.67
N ASP A 48 30.65 0.47 -17.36
CA ASP A 48 31.18 -0.90 -17.27
C ASP A 48 31.80 -1.20 -15.91
N PHE A 49 32.48 -0.21 -15.29
CA PHE A 49 33.00 -0.35 -13.94
C PHE A 49 31.86 -0.48 -12.92
N LEU A 50 30.79 0.31 -13.08
CA LEU A 50 29.61 0.23 -12.22
C LEU A 50 28.88 -1.13 -12.35
N LYS A 51 28.75 -1.67 -13.56
CA LYS A 51 28.22 -3.03 -13.80
C LYS A 51 29.04 -4.11 -13.11
N GLN A 52 30.37 -3.97 -13.11
CA GLN A 52 31.28 -4.96 -12.49
C GLN A 52 31.29 -4.88 -10.97
N GLN A 53 31.25 -3.68 -10.38
CA GLN A 53 31.29 -3.50 -8.92
C GLN A 53 29.94 -3.73 -8.26
N PHE A 54 28.84 -3.49 -8.98
CA PHE A 54 27.48 -3.64 -8.46
C PHE A 54 26.61 -4.50 -9.39
N PRO A 55 27.00 -5.75 -9.67
CA PRO A 55 26.29 -6.61 -10.61
C PRO A 55 24.83 -6.83 -10.21
N ASP A 56 24.53 -6.95 -8.92
CA ASP A 56 23.16 -7.13 -8.41
C ASP A 56 22.24 -5.91 -8.66
N GLN A 57 22.81 -4.72 -8.87
CA GLN A 57 22.04 -3.49 -9.11
C GLN A 57 21.74 -3.26 -10.59
N TYR A 58 22.60 -3.75 -11.49
CA TYR A 58 22.55 -3.48 -12.92
C TYR A 58 22.28 -4.72 -13.79
N GLN A 59 22.15 -5.90 -13.18
CA GLN A 59 21.60 -7.05 -13.88
C GLN A 59 20.18 -6.71 -14.36
N GLU A 60 20.02 -6.63 -15.68
CA GLU A 60 18.72 -6.58 -16.33
C GLU A 60 17.94 -7.81 -15.89
N LYS A 61 17.11 -7.64 -14.87
CA LYS A 61 16.07 -8.60 -14.54
C LYS A 61 15.08 -8.60 -15.70
N LYS A 62 15.35 -9.44 -16.69
CA LYS A 62 14.40 -9.76 -17.76
C LYS A 62 13.13 -10.30 -17.10
N GLY A 63 12.11 -9.45 -17.00
CA GLY A 63 10.74 -9.85 -16.74
C GLY A 63 10.39 -10.24 -15.31
N ASP A 64 10.91 -9.56 -14.29
CA ASP A 64 10.29 -9.69 -12.97
C ASP A 64 9.04 -8.78 -12.93
N SER A 65 7.87 -9.39 -13.00
CA SER A 65 6.57 -8.83 -12.57
C SER A 65 6.54 -8.59 -11.05
N ASN A 66 7.63 -8.05 -10.50
CA ASN A 66 7.78 -7.65 -9.12
C ASN A 66 7.21 -6.25 -8.87
N THR A 67 6.38 -5.74 -9.78
CA THR A 67 5.44 -4.69 -9.42
C THR A 67 4.42 -5.34 -8.49
N PRO A 68 4.34 -4.95 -7.21
CA PRO A 68 3.39 -5.56 -6.31
C PRO A 68 1.98 -5.39 -6.88
N ASN A 69 1.23 -6.48 -7.01
CA ASN A 69 -0.15 -6.41 -7.48
C ASN A 69 -0.97 -5.65 -6.43
N ILE A 70 -1.30 -4.40 -6.73
CA ILE A 70 -2.05 -3.47 -5.86
C ILE A 70 -3.35 -4.13 -5.38
N VAL A 71 -4.01 -4.91 -6.24
CA VAL A 71 -5.23 -5.63 -5.90
C VAL A 71 -4.96 -6.69 -4.84
N SER A 72 -3.90 -7.47 -4.99
CA SER A 72 -3.53 -8.50 -4.02
C SER A 72 -3.15 -7.90 -2.66
N GLN A 73 -2.45 -6.77 -2.64
CA GLN A 73 -2.12 -6.08 -1.39
C GLN A 73 -3.35 -5.52 -0.70
N LEU A 74 -4.23 -4.84 -1.45
CA LEU A 74 -5.48 -4.31 -0.92
C LEU A 74 -6.35 -5.45 -0.38
N GLN A 75 -6.45 -6.56 -1.11
CA GLN A 75 -7.19 -7.75 -0.67
C GLN A 75 -6.64 -8.31 0.65
N SER A 76 -5.33 -8.44 0.80
CA SER A 76 -4.73 -8.90 2.07
C SER A 76 -5.03 -7.95 3.23
N ILE A 77 -5.01 -6.65 2.99
CA ILE A 77 -5.34 -5.63 4.01
C ILE A 77 -6.82 -5.74 4.40
N LEU A 78 -7.73 -5.79 3.42
CA LEU A 78 -9.17 -5.89 3.68
C LEU A 78 -9.54 -7.16 4.44
N ASN A 79 -8.91 -8.30 4.10
CA ASN A 79 -9.12 -9.55 4.82
C ASN A 79 -8.72 -9.42 6.30
N LYS A 80 -7.55 -8.84 6.58
CA LYS A 80 -7.09 -8.62 7.96
C LYS A 80 -8.04 -7.71 8.73
N ILE A 81 -8.55 -6.65 8.09
CA ILE A 81 -9.54 -5.74 8.69
C ILE A 81 -10.84 -6.50 9.01
N GLY A 82 -11.30 -7.37 8.11
CA GLY A 82 -12.45 -8.24 8.34
C GLY A 82 -12.23 -9.24 9.49
N ASP A 83 -11.05 -9.85 9.58
CA ASP A 83 -10.68 -10.78 10.67
C ASP A 83 -10.71 -10.08 12.05
N ASP A 84 -10.36 -8.79 12.09
CA ASP A 84 -10.43 -7.93 13.28
C ASP A 84 -11.86 -7.49 13.64
N GLY A 85 -12.87 -7.94 12.88
CA GLY A 85 -14.30 -7.71 13.12
C GLY A 85 -14.82 -6.37 12.60
N TRP A 86 -14.06 -5.69 11.74
CA TRP A 86 -14.49 -4.44 11.12
C TRP A 86 -15.32 -4.69 9.86
N GLU A 87 -16.42 -3.95 9.74
CA GLU A 87 -17.33 -3.97 8.60
C GLU A 87 -17.13 -2.70 7.77
N LEU A 88 -16.93 -2.84 6.45
CA LEU A 88 -16.89 -1.71 5.52
C LEU A 88 -18.30 -1.10 5.41
N VAL A 89 -18.44 0.20 5.68
CA VAL A 89 -19.73 0.89 5.59
C VAL A 89 -19.82 1.83 4.41
N GLU A 90 -18.72 2.48 4.05
CA GLU A 90 -18.73 3.48 2.99
C GLU A 90 -17.38 3.57 2.30
N SER A 91 -17.42 3.76 0.99
CA SER A 91 -16.28 4.16 0.17
C SER A 91 -16.57 5.54 -0.40
N THR A 92 -15.78 6.53 -0.01
CA THR A 92 -16.01 7.93 -0.41
C THR A 92 -14.74 8.54 -0.97
N THR A 93 -14.91 9.58 -1.78
CA THR A 93 -13.80 10.36 -2.32
C THR A 93 -13.91 11.77 -1.77
N LEU A 94 -12.90 12.22 -1.04
CA LEU A 94 -12.81 13.60 -0.57
C LEU A 94 -11.64 14.29 -1.27
N ALA A 95 -11.97 15.29 -2.09
CA ALA A 95 -11.05 15.90 -3.05
C ALA A 95 -10.40 14.86 -3.98
N ASN A 96 -9.16 14.47 -3.72
CA ASN A 96 -8.39 13.49 -4.51
C ASN A 96 -8.03 12.22 -3.71
N LEU A 97 -8.60 12.05 -2.51
CA LEU A 97 -8.32 10.93 -1.62
C LEU A 97 -9.49 9.96 -1.63
N ILE A 98 -9.21 8.70 -1.95
CA ILE A 98 -10.18 7.61 -1.77
C ILE A 98 -10.06 7.12 -0.34
N MET A 99 -11.18 7.09 0.38
CA MET A 99 -11.25 6.69 1.77
C MET A 99 -12.28 5.59 1.94
N PHE A 100 -11.92 4.55 2.70
CA PHE A 100 -12.86 3.53 3.15
C PHE A 100 -13.12 3.71 4.63
N ILE A 101 -14.40 3.76 4.99
CA ILE A 101 -14.88 3.92 6.34
C ILE A 101 -15.39 2.56 6.82
N PHE A 102 -14.91 2.13 7.97
CA PHE A 102 -15.29 0.90 8.63
C PHE A 102 -15.92 1.19 9.98
N LYS A 103 -16.77 0.28 10.45
CA LYS A 103 -17.29 0.28 11.82
C LYS A 103 -17.16 -1.09 12.46
N LYS A 104 -17.13 -1.13 13.79
CA LYS A 104 -17.39 -2.35 14.56
C LYS A 104 -18.10 -2.01 15.88
N PRO A 105 -18.82 -2.95 16.50
CA PRO A 105 -19.40 -2.73 17.81
C PRO A 105 -18.29 -2.42 18.82
N LYS A 106 -18.42 -1.30 19.54
CA LYS A 106 -17.50 -0.94 20.62
C LYS A 106 -17.85 -1.82 21.82
N ASN A 107 -16.98 -2.76 22.13
CA ASN A 107 -17.15 -3.59 23.31
C ASN A 107 -16.88 -2.74 24.55
N THR A 108 -17.92 -2.15 25.14
CA THR A 108 -17.87 -1.57 26.48
C THR A 108 -17.97 -2.71 27.47
N ALA A 109 -16.81 -3.22 27.90
CA ALA A 109 -16.69 -4.04 29.10
C ALA A 109 -17.04 -3.22 30.34
#